data_AF-A0A915UTU2-F1
#
_entry.id   AF-A0A915UTU2-F1
#
_cell.length_a   1.000
_cell.length_b   1.000
_cell.length_c   1.000
_cell.angle_alpha   90.00
_cell.angle_beta   90.00
_cell.angle_gamma   90.00
#
_symmetry.space_group_name_H-M   'P 1'
#
loop_
_entity.id
_entity.type
_entity.pdbx_description
1 polymer ?
#
loop_
_entity_poly.entity_id
_entity_poly.type
_entity_poly.pdbx_seq_one_letter_code
_entity_poly.pdbx_strand_id
1 'polypeptide(L)'
;MRWRILGAEERSRIGQFVAVAVAGDDMTATLVRDYLRTHGVAANFPPVTYIFRVIPEGTHIWVHYDDEADALGLLRQLEMEWYTES
;
A
#
# COMPACT_ATOMS: atom_id res chain seq x y z
N MET A 1 -4.75 13.45 4.68
CA MET A 1 -3.84 12.38 4.24
C MET A 1 -4.44 11.73 3.01
N ARG A 2 -3.73 11.62 1.88
CA ARG A 2 -4.30 11.11 0.62
C ARG A 2 -3.60 9.80 0.24
N TRP A 3 -4.27 8.68 0.47
CA TRP A 3 -3.92 7.38 -0.11
C TRP A 3 -5.17 6.77 -0.75
N ARG A 4 -4.97 5.73 -1.55
CA ARG A 4 -6.07 4.94 -2.14
C ARG A 4 -5.63 3.51 -2.36
N ILE A 5 -6.61 2.61 -2.37
CA ILE A 5 -6.44 1.23 -2.82
C ILE A 5 -6.30 1.23 -4.35
N LEU A 6 -5.36 0.43 -4.88
CA LEU A 6 -5.19 0.27 -6.32
C LEU A 6 -6.23 -0.71 -6.87
N GLY A 7 -6.89 -0.31 -7.96
CA GLY A 7 -7.77 -1.17 -8.74
C GLY A 7 -6.99 -2.30 -9.40
N ALA A 8 -7.67 -3.39 -9.77
CA ALA A 8 -7.02 -4.61 -10.28
C ALA A 8 -6.09 -4.36 -11.48
N GLU A 9 -6.47 -3.44 -12.38
CA GLU A 9 -5.66 -3.07 -13.56
C GLU A 9 -4.47 -2.16 -13.24
N GLU A 10 -4.49 -1.49 -12.09
CA GLU A 10 -3.42 -0.59 -11.62
C GLU A 10 -2.36 -1.33 -10.78
N ARG A 11 -2.69 -2.54 -10.30
CA ARG A 11 -1.81 -3.34 -9.43
C ARG A 11 -0.64 -3.91 -10.21
N SER A 12 0.43 -3.13 -10.24
CA SER A 12 1.73 -3.54 -10.80
C SER A 12 2.31 -4.72 -10.02
N ARG A 13 2.96 -5.65 -10.74
CA ARG A 13 3.63 -6.82 -10.17
C ARG A 13 5.12 -6.80 -10.47
N ILE A 14 5.94 -7.09 -9.48
CA ILE A 14 7.40 -7.18 -9.59
C ILE A 14 7.87 -8.40 -8.82
N GLY A 15 8.35 -9.42 -9.53
CA GLY A 15 8.68 -10.71 -8.92
C GLY A 15 7.48 -11.30 -8.19
N GLN A 16 7.63 -11.55 -6.89
CA GLN A 16 6.56 -12.07 -6.02
C GLN A 16 5.77 -10.98 -5.30
N PHE A 17 5.93 -9.72 -5.69
CA PHE A 17 5.28 -8.60 -5.03
C PHE A 17 4.22 -7.95 -5.92
N VAL A 18 3.16 -7.47 -5.29
CA VAL A 18 2.07 -6.72 -5.93
C VAL A 18 1.84 -5.41 -5.19
N ALA A 19 1.71 -4.32 -5.92
CA ALA A 19 1.34 -3.03 -5.36
C ALA A 19 -0.17 -3.04 -5.08
N VAL A 20 -0.58 -2.76 -3.84
CA VAL A 20 -1.99 -2.83 -3.40
C VAL A 20 -2.58 -1.46 -3.07
N ALA A 21 -1.75 -0.49 -2.73
CA ALA A 21 -2.16 0.87 -2.43
C ALA A 21 -1.09 1.87 -2.86
N VAL A 22 -1.49 3.12 -3.00
CA VAL A 22 -0.59 4.24 -3.27
C VAL A 22 -0.90 5.40 -2.33
N ALA A 23 0.15 6.01 -1.78
CA ALA A 23 0.07 7.14 -0.87
C ALA A 23 0.76 8.37 -1.47
N GLY A 24 0.19 9.55 -1.25
CA GLY A 24 0.71 10.82 -1.77
C GLY A 24 1.96 11.35 -1.04
N ASP A 25 2.28 10.80 0.12
CA ASP A 25 3.42 11.20 0.94
C ASP A 25 3.94 10.02 1.80
N ASP A 26 5.20 10.11 2.23
CA ASP A 26 5.91 9.05 2.95
C ASP A 26 5.34 8.78 4.35
N MET A 27 4.74 9.79 5.00
CA MET A 27 4.11 9.62 6.31
C MET A 27 2.85 8.76 6.16
N THR A 28 1.97 9.11 5.21
CA THR A 28 0.79 8.33 4.89
C THR A 28 1.17 6.91 4.45
N ALA A 29 2.21 6.74 3.63
CA ALA A 29 2.71 5.43 3.23
C ALA A 29 3.16 4.58 4.43
N THR A 30 3.87 5.21 5.39
CA THR A 30 4.32 4.60 6.64
C THR A 30 3.13 4.08 7.45
N LEU A 31 2.09 4.90 7.63
CA LEU A 31 0.90 4.52 8.39
C LEU A 31 0.15 3.35 7.75
N VAL A 32 -0.09 3.39 6.45
CA VAL A 32 -0.78 2.31 5.72
C VAL A 32 0.04 1.01 5.78
N ARG A 33 1.35 1.10 5.58
CA ARG A 33 2.26 -0.06 5.70
C ARG A 33 2.20 -0.64 7.12
N ASP A 34 2.32 0.20 8.13
CA ASP A 34 2.40 -0.27 9.51
C ASP A 34 1.07 -0.88 9.95
N TYR A 35 -0.07 -0.37 9.50
CA TYR A 35 -1.37 -1.01 9.69
C TYR A 35 -1.42 -2.43 9.12
N LEU A 36 -0.93 -2.64 7.89
CA LEU A 36 -0.87 -3.99 7.31
C LEU A 36 0.06 -4.92 8.13
N ARG A 37 1.21 -4.40 8.55
CA ARG A 37 2.20 -5.18 9.32
C ARG A 37 1.70 -5.54 10.72
N THR A 38 0.98 -4.66 11.40
CA THR A 38 0.37 -4.97 12.71
C THR A 38 -0.71 -6.04 12.62
N HIS A 39 -1.32 -6.20 11.44
CA HIS A 39 -2.31 -7.25 11.14
C HIS A 39 -1.71 -8.48 10.45
N GLY A 40 -0.39 -8.63 10.44
CA GLY A 40 0.30 -9.84 9.98
C GLY A 40 0.61 -9.89 8.49
N VAL A 41 0.28 -8.86 7.71
CA VAL A 41 0.63 -8.76 6.28
C VAL A 41 1.99 -8.09 6.14
N ALA A 42 2.94 -8.77 5.50
CA ALA A 42 4.29 -8.26 5.29
C ALA A 42 4.34 -7.18 4.18
N ALA A 43 3.91 -5.96 4.52
CA ALA A 43 3.91 -4.82 3.62
C ALA A 43 5.26 -4.09 3.60
N ASN A 44 5.68 -3.69 2.41
CA ASN A 44 6.91 -2.95 2.15
C ASN A 44 6.66 -1.78 1.20
N PHE A 45 7.38 -0.69 1.38
CA PHE A 45 7.62 0.27 0.31
C PHE A 45 9.09 0.67 0.40
N PRO A 46 9.78 0.84 -0.73
CA PRO A 46 11.20 1.20 -0.71
C PRO A 46 11.37 2.56 -0.02
N PRO A 47 12.26 2.69 0.99
CA PRO A 47 12.66 3.99 1.48
C PRO A 47 13.43 4.67 0.35
N VAL A 48 12.85 5.72 -0.26
CA VAL A 48 13.33 6.52 -1.40
C VAL A 48 14.79 6.22 -1.78
N THR A 49 15.01 5.09 -2.42
CA THR A 49 16.30 4.66 -2.94
C THR A 49 16.09 4.59 -4.44
N TYR A 50 16.95 5.31 -5.15
CA TYR A 50 16.91 5.76 -6.54
C TYR A 50 16.36 4.81 -7.63
N ILE A 51 16.07 3.54 -7.33
CA ILE A 51 15.65 2.49 -8.25
C ILE A 51 14.16 2.56 -8.62
N PHE A 52 13.30 3.15 -7.79
CA PHE A 52 11.85 3.26 -8.03
C PHE A 52 11.38 4.66 -8.47
N ARG A 53 12.29 5.49 -9.01
CA ARG A 53 11.99 6.84 -9.57
C ARG A 53 11.05 6.84 -10.78
N VAL A 54 10.54 5.69 -11.20
CA VAL A 54 9.76 5.52 -12.44
C VAL A 54 8.26 5.47 -12.19
N ILE A 55 7.79 5.57 -10.94
CA ILE A 55 6.37 5.60 -10.65
C ILE A 55 5.91 7.05 -10.37
N PRO A 56 5.25 7.72 -11.33
CA PRO A 56 4.96 9.14 -11.25
C PRO A 56 3.87 9.54 -10.22
N GLU A 57 3.22 8.59 -9.53
CA GLU A 57 1.98 8.85 -8.78
C GLU A 57 2.03 8.49 -7.28
N GLY A 58 3.16 8.69 -6.62
CA GLY A 58 3.28 8.53 -5.17
C GLY A 58 3.93 7.21 -4.73
N THR A 59 3.92 6.98 -3.42
CA THR A 59 4.62 5.85 -2.78
C THR A 59 3.71 4.62 -2.79
N HIS A 60 4.07 3.63 -3.62
CA HIS A 60 3.37 2.35 -3.69
C HIS A 60 3.68 1.46 -2.48
N ILE A 61 2.63 0.89 -1.90
CA ILE A 61 2.71 -0.14 -0.87
C ILE A 61 2.61 -1.51 -1.53
N TRP A 62 3.62 -2.33 -1.31
CA TRP A 62 3.80 -3.66 -1.90
C TRP A 62 3.62 -4.75 -0.85
N VAL A 63 3.00 -5.86 -1.23
CA VAL A 63 2.85 -7.07 -0.42
C VAL A 63 3.24 -8.29 -1.24
N HIS A 64 3.46 -9.44 -0.59
CA HIS A 64 3.60 -10.71 -1.32
C HIS A 64 2.29 -11.03 -2.05
N TYR A 65 2.34 -11.62 -3.25
CA TYR A 65 1.13 -11.90 -4.03
C TYR A 65 0.17 -12.88 -3.32
N ASP A 66 0.69 -13.76 -2.46
CA ASP A 66 -0.13 -14.66 -1.63
C ASP A 66 -0.96 -13.89 -0.58
N ASP A 67 -0.48 -12.72 -0.15
CA ASP A 67 -1.16 -11.87 0.83
C ASP A 67 -2.10 -10.84 0.17
N GLU A 68 -2.22 -10.82 -1.18
CA GLU A 68 -2.95 -9.77 -1.92
C GLU A 68 -4.39 -9.62 -1.42
N ALA A 69 -5.10 -10.74 -1.26
CA ALA A 69 -6.51 -10.72 -0.85
C ALA A 69 -6.69 -10.20 0.58
N ASP A 70 -5.86 -10.67 1.52
CA ASP A 70 -5.90 -10.26 2.93
C ASP A 70 -5.52 -8.79 3.08
N ALA A 71 -4.49 -8.35 2.36
CA ALA A 71 -4.08 -6.94 2.31
C ALA A 71 -5.23 -6.04 1.82
N LEU A 72 -5.91 -6.41 0.74
CA LEU A 72 -7.04 -5.62 0.22
C LEU A 72 -8.23 -5.61 1.19
N GLY A 73 -8.47 -6.69 1.92
CA GLY A 73 -9.48 -6.74 2.99
C GLY A 73 -9.17 -5.74 4.10
N LEU A 74 -7.95 -5.78 4.63
CA LEU A 74 -7.48 -4.87 5.66
C LEU A 74 -7.49 -3.40 5.21
N LEU A 75 -7.08 -3.12 3.97
CA LEU A 75 -7.10 -1.76 3.45
C LEU A 75 -8.53 -1.19 3.35
N ARG A 76 -9.52 -2.01 2.97
CA ARG A 76 -10.92 -1.57 2.99
C ARG A 76 -11.39 -1.29 4.42
N GLN A 77 -10.94 -2.07 5.39
CA GLN A 77 -11.21 -1.79 6.80
C GLN A 77 -10.60 -0.45 7.25
N LEU A 78 -9.33 -0.22 6.92
CA LEU A 78 -8.64 1.04 7.22
C LEU A 78 -9.32 2.26 6.57
N GLU A 79 -9.80 2.12 5.34
CA GLU A 79 -10.54 3.19 4.64
C GLU A 79 -11.82 3.58 5.39
N MET A 80 -12.55 2.59 5.92
CA MET A 80 -13.75 2.83 6.75
C MET A 80 -13.41 3.47 8.10
N GLU A 81 -12.33 3.03 8.74
CA GLU A 81 -11.86 3.58 10.02
C GLU A 81 -11.50 5.08 9.87
N TRP A 82 -10.68 5.42 8.87
CA TRP A 82 -10.29 6.81 8.62
C TRP A 82 -11.46 7.71 8.20
N TYR A 83 -12.45 7.18 7.47
CA TYR A 83 -13.65 7.93 7.13
C TYR A 83 -14.49 8.28 8.36
N THR A 84 -14.47 7.43 9.40
CA THR A 84 -15.25 7.63 10.63
C THR A 84 -14.57 8.61 11.59
N GLU A 85 -13.25 8.78 11.50
CA GLU A 85 -12.48 9.73 12.31
C GLU A 85 -12.35 11.15 11.71
N SER A 86 -12.94 11.38 10.52
CA SER A 86 -12.92 12.65 9.78
C SER A 86 -14.18 13.49 10.01
#